data_AF-A0A967TH20-F1
#
_entry.id   AF-A0A967TH20-F1
#
_cell.length_a   1.000
_cell.length_b   1.000
_cell.length_c   1.000
_cell.angle_alpha   90.00
_cell.angle_beta   90.00
_cell.angle_gamma   90.00
#
_symmetry.space_group_name_H-M   'P 1'
#
loop_
_entity.id
_entity.type
_entity.pdbx_description
1 polymer ?
#
loop_
_entity_poly.entity_id
_entity_poly.type
_entity_poly.pdbx_seq_one_letter_code
_entity_poly.pdbx_strand_id
1 'polypeptide(L)' 'MIRYNGEIVNTVTLSYSGETSKFSQNVQVTKPGWYEIIGYAFDPQTGNTGVDRTTVIVTQ' A
#
# COMPACT_ATOMS: atom_id res chain seq x y z
N MET A 1 3.03 1.92 1.13
CA MET A 1 4.04 1.32 2.04
C MET A 1 3.50 -0.01 2.54
N ILE A 2 4.38 -1.00 2.74
CA ILE A 2 4.03 -2.36 3.14
C ILE A 2 4.91 -2.74 4.31
N ARG A 3 4.29 -3.26 5.38
CA ARG A 3 4.98 -3.80 6.55
C ARG A 3 4.70 -5.28 6.71
N TYR A 4 5.71 -6.05 7.07
CA TYR A 4 5.59 -7.45 7.50
C TYR A 4 5.99 -7.52 8.96
N ASN A 5 5.11 -8.06 9.79
CA ASN A 5 5.36 -8.16 11.23
C ASN A 5 5.80 -6.84 11.90
N GLY A 6 5.30 -5.70 11.40
CA GLY A 6 5.57 -4.36 11.94
C GLY A 6 6.78 -3.67 11.31
N GLU A 7 7.61 -4.40 10.57
CA GLU A 7 8.78 -3.88 9.88
C GLU A 7 8.43 -3.46 8.45
N ILE A 8 8.90 -2.30 8.00
CA ILE A 8 8.72 -1.85 6.61
C ILE A 8 9.54 -2.77 5.70
N VAL A 9 8.86 -3.49 4.81
CA VAL A 9 9.50 -4.41 3.87
C VAL A 9 9.48 -3.91 2.44
N ASN A 10 8.57 -3.00 2.11
CA ASN A 10 8.51 -2.43 0.76
C ASN A 10 7.80 -1.07 0.74
N THR A 11 8.18 -0.21 -0.20
CA THR A 11 7.45 0.99 -0.57
C THR A 11 7.36 1.05 -2.07
N VAL A 12 6.14 1.11 -2.59
CA VAL A 12 5.85 1.14 -4.02
C VAL A 12 4.99 2.35 -4.36
N THR A 13 5.24 2.93 -5.52
CA THR A 13 4.36 3.92 -6.13
C THR A 13 3.23 3.19 -6.86
N LEU A 14 1.98 3.63 -6.64
CA LEU A 14 0.83 3.09 -7.34
C LEU A 14 0.65 3.81 -8.69
N SER A 15 0.23 3.07 -9.71
CA SER A 15 -0.08 3.61 -11.03
C SER A 15 -1.58 3.76 -11.20
N TYR A 16 -2.02 4.78 -11.95
CA TYR A 16 -3.43 4.94 -12.30
C TYR A 16 -3.92 3.70 -13.06
N SER A 17 -5.01 3.09 -12.59
CA SER A 17 -5.46 1.79 -13.10
C SER A 17 -6.49 1.90 -14.23
N GLY A 18 -6.70 3.09 -14.79
CA GLY A 18 -7.66 3.33 -15.87
C GLY A 18 -9.06 3.74 -15.42
N GLU A 19 -9.36 3.65 -14.12
CA GLU A 19 -10.64 4.03 -13.53
C GLU A 19 -10.48 5.17 -12.52
N THR A 20 -11.41 6.12 -12.53
CA THR A 20 -11.41 7.27 -11.61
C THR A 20 -11.22 6.82 -10.16
N SER A 21 -10.28 7.45 -9.48
CA SER A 21 -9.94 7.17 -8.07
C SER A 21 -9.40 5.76 -7.80
N LYS A 22 -8.96 5.02 -8.82
CA LYS A 22 -8.28 3.73 -8.63
C LYS A 22 -6.81 3.78 -9.08
N PHE A 23 -5.96 3.32 -8.17
CA PHE A 23 -4.54 3.16 -8.39
C PHE A 23 -4.13 1.79 -7.89
N SER A 24 -3.27 1.11 -8.62
CA SER A 24 -2.87 -0.26 -8.29
C SER A 24 -1.39 -0.49 -8.55
N GLN A 25 -0.86 -1.49 -7.85
CA GLN A 25 0.44 -2.06 -8.15
C GLN A 25 0.49 -3.51 -7.70
N ASN A 26 1.16 -4.36 -8.46
CA ASN A 26 1.40 -5.74 -8.08
C ASN A 26 2.55 -5.82 -7.07
N VAL A 27 2.34 -6.56 -5.99
CA VAL A 27 3.35 -6.80 -4.96
C VAL A 27 3.47 -8.30 -4.74
N GLN A 28 4.68 -8.83 -4.90
CA GLN A 28 4.97 -10.20 -4.54
C GLN A 28 5.23 -10.30 -3.03
N VAL A 29 4.54 -11.23 -2.38
CA VAL A 29 4.75 -11.60 -0.98
C VAL A 29 5.21 -13.06 -0.94
N THR A 30 6.29 -13.34 -0.21
CA THR A 30 6.92 -14.68 -0.20
C THR A 30 6.83 -15.37 1.15
N LYS A 31 6.36 -14.68 2.19
CA LYS A 31 6.29 -15.19 3.56
C LYS A 31 4.84 -15.21 4.04
N PRO A 32 4.39 -16.30 4.69
CA PRO A 32 3.15 -16.27 5.45
C PRO A 32 3.25 -15.30 6.63
N GLY A 33 2.12 -14.71 7.02
CA GLY A 33 2.02 -13.80 8.15
C GLY A 33 1.15 -12.58 7.85
N TRP A 34 1.18 -11.62 8.76
CA TRP A 34 0.37 -10.41 8.64
C TRP A 34 1.14 -9.30 7.93
N TYR A 35 0.47 -8.71 6.95
CA TYR A 35 0.96 -7.58 6.19
C TYR A 35 0.07 -6.38 6.43
N GLU A 36 0.68 -5.27 6.81
CA GLU A 36 0.02 -3.98 6.88
C GLU A 36 0.32 -3.21 5.59
N ILE A 37 -0.72 -2.77 4.90
CA ILE A 37 -0.62 -2.00 3.66
C ILE A 37 -1.16 -0.60 3.98
N ILE A 38 -0.31 0.40 3.80
CA ILE A 38 -0.64 1.80 4.03
C ILE A 38 -0.53 2.57 2.72
N GLY A 39 -1.66 3.11 2.26
CA GLY A 39 -1.76 3.98 1.10
C GLY A 39 -1.68 5.45 1.50
N TYR A 40 -0.95 6.24 0.72
CA TYR A 40 -0.86 7.69 0.88
C TYR A 40 -1.19 8.36 -0.44
N ALA A 41 -2.09 9.34 -0.41
CA ALA A 41 -2.39 10.23 -1.52
C ALA A 41 -2.00 11.65 -1.10
N PHE A 42 -0.79 12.07 -1.47
CA PHE A 42 -0.26 13.38 -1.13
C PHE A 42 -0.36 14.32 -2.33
N ASP A 43 -1.01 15.47 -2.14
CA ASP A 43 -0.99 16.58 -3.08
C ASP A 43 0.04 17.63 -2.62
N PRO A 44 1.18 17.77 -3.30
CA PRO A 44 2.21 18.73 -2.91
C PRO A 44 1.80 20.20 -3.11
N GLN A 45 0.78 20.50 -3.91
CA GLN A 45 0.36 21.89 -4.17
C GLN A 45 -0.49 22.44 -3.02
N THR A 46 -1.37 21.61 -2.47
CA THR A 46 -2.28 22.00 -1.37
C THR A 46 -1.82 21.51 -0.01
N GLY A 47 -0.91 20.54 0.05
CA GLY A 47 -0.49 19.85 1.27
C GLY A 47 -1.47 18.79 1.76
N ASN A 48 -2.59 18.58 1.05
CA ASN A 48 -3.60 17.60 1.43
C ASN A 48 -3.02 16.18 1.37
N THR A 49 -3.30 15.39 2.41
CA THR A 49 -2.86 13.99 2.50
C THR A 49 -4.05 13.11 2.84
N GLY A 50 -4.42 12.22 1.93
CA GLY A 50 -5.25 11.06 2.22
C GLY A 50 -4.40 9.90 2.72
N VAL A 51 -4.84 9.20 3.76
CA VAL A 51 -4.21 7.98 4.25
C VAL A 51 -5.26 6.90 4.41
N ASP A 52 -4.98 5.73 3.86
CA ASP A 52 -5.76 4.52 4.11
C ASP A 52 -4.83 3.42 4.62
N ARG A 53 -5.37 2.54 5.46
CA ARG A 53 -4.63 1.41 6.04
C ARG A 53 -5.50 0.18 6.07
N THR A 54 -4.96 -0.91 5.57
CA THR A 54 -5.58 -2.23 5.68
C THR A 54 -4.55 -3.28 6.09
N THR A 55 -5.03 -4.37 6.67
CA THR A 55 -4.21 -5.51 7.07
C THR A 55 -4.72 -6.76 6.36
N VAL A 56 -3.81 -7.55 5.82
CA VAL A 56 -4.10 -8.85 5.22
C VAL A 56 -3.27 -9.93 5.89
N ILE A 57 -3.83 -11.13 5.98
CA ILE A 57 -3.12 -12.31 6.47
C ILE A 57 -2.87 -13.22 5.27
N VAL A 58 -1.60 -13.55 5.05
CA VAL A 58 -1.17 -14.51 4.02
C VAL A 58 -0.97 -15.87 4.69
N THR A 59 -1.78 -16.85 4.28
CA THR A 59 -1.67 -18.26 4.71
C THR A 59 -1.08 -19.10 3.57
N GLN A 60 -0.49 -20.26 3.91
CA GLN A 60 -0.04 -21.26 2.93
C GLN A 60 -1.19 -22.14 2.46
#